data_AF-A0A7H1N6N1-F1
#
_entry.id   AF-A0A7H1N6N1-F1
#
_cell.length_a   1.000
_cell.length_b   1.000
_cell.length_c   1.000
_cell.angle_alpha   90.00
_cell.angle_beta   90.00
_cell.angle_gamma   90.00
#
_symmetry.space_group_name_H-M   'P 1'
#
loop_
_entity.id
_entity.type
_entity.pdbx_description
1 polymer ?
#
loop_
_entity_poly.entity_id
_entity_poly.type
_entity_poly.pdbx_seq_one_letter_code
_entity_poly.pdbx_strand_id
1 'polypeptide(L)'
;MDAGGGNDRAWGGAGDDSISGGSGNDGIAGDAGNDRASGDDGNDTLNGCAGNDTLAGGAGRDVLVGSAGNAASMAATGRMR
;
A
#
# COMPACT_ATOMS: atom_id res chain seq x y z
N MET A 1 4.13 -10.89 -1.25
CA MET A 1 4.98 -10.68 -0.07
C MET A 1 4.06 -10.36 1.10
N ASP A 2 4.36 -10.88 2.28
CA ASP A 2 3.63 -10.63 3.53
C ASP A 2 4.69 -10.25 4.57
N ALA A 3 4.54 -9.07 5.17
CA ALA A 3 5.49 -8.55 6.15
C ALA A 3 5.21 -9.06 7.57
N GLY A 4 4.00 -9.55 7.86
CA GLY A 4 3.64 -10.14 9.13
C GLY A 4 3.21 -9.11 10.18
N GLY A 5 3.80 -9.16 11.36
CA GLY A 5 3.43 -8.25 12.45
C GLY A 5 4.62 -7.41 12.91
N GLY A 6 4.38 -6.14 13.17
CA GLY A 6 5.41 -5.16 13.48
C GLY A 6 5.24 -3.91 12.62
N ASN A 7 6.17 -2.97 12.73
CA ASN A 7 6.24 -1.87 11.78
C ASN A 7 7.26 -2.27 10.73
N ASP A 8 6.79 -2.58 9.52
CA ASP A 8 7.60 -3.18 8.49
C ASP A 8 7.88 -2.24 7.32
N ARG A 9 8.86 -2.63 6.50
CA ARG A 9 9.10 -2.00 5.19
C ARG A 9 9.15 -3.05 4.10
N ALA A 10 8.32 -2.86 3.08
CA ALA A 10 8.23 -3.77 1.94
C ALA A 10 8.42 -3.02 0.62
N TRP A 11 9.09 -3.67 -0.34
CA TRP A 11 9.31 -3.20 -1.70
C TRP A 11 8.96 -4.32 -2.68
N GLY A 12 8.08 -4.06 -3.64
CA GLY A 12 7.72 -5.02 -4.71
C GLY A 12 8.89 -5.22 -5.68
N GLY A 13 9.41 -4.12 -6.19
CA GLY A 13 10.53 -4.10 -7.11
C GLY A 13 10.04 -3.95 -8.55
N ALA A 14 10.55 -4.76 -9.47
CA ALA A 14 10.12 -4.71 -10.87
C ALA A 14 9.16 -5.86 -11.17
N GLY A 15 8.06 -5.56 -11.86
CA GLY A 15 7.00 -6.51 -12.18
C GLY A 15 5.72 -6.19 -11.42
N ASP A 16 4.66 -6.94 -11.70
CA ASP A 16 3.38 -6.79 -11.00
C ASP A 16 3.44 -7.54 -9.66
N ASP A 17 3.48 -6.81 -8.55
CA ASP A 17 3.64 -7.37 -7.21
C ASP A 17 2.34 -7.43 -6.40
N SER A 18 2.33 -8.30 -5.40
CA SER A 18 1.28 -8.35 -4.37
C SER A 18 1.92 -8.28 -2.99
N ILE A 19 1.58 -7.28 -2.21
CA ILE A 19 2.21 -6.94 -0.92
C ILE A 19 1.12 -6.75 0.16
N SER A 20 1.36 -7.29 1.35
CA SER A 20 0.54 -7.12 2.56
C SER A 20 1.46 -6.73 3.72
N GLY A 21 1.11 -5.65 4.43
CA GLY A 21 1.82 -5.12 5.59
C GLY A 21 1.54 -5.93 6.85
N GLY A 22 0.28 -6.33 7.03
CA GLY A 22 -0.15 -7.10 8.19
C GLY A 22 -0.48 -6.18 9.38
N SER A 23 0.08 -6.41 10.56
CA SER A 23 -0.30 -5.61 11.74
C SER A 23 0.82 -4.67 12.15
N GLY A 24 0.53 -3.38 12.27
CA GLY A 24 1.45 -2.33 12.71
C GLY A 24 1.52 -1.20 11.70
N ASN A 25 2.44 -0.26 11.85
CA ASN A 25 2.52 0.90 10.95
C ASN A 25 3.59 0.63 9.89
N ASP A 26 3.14 0.32 8.68
CA ASP A 26 3.97 -0.20 7.62
C ASP A 26 4.31 0.84 6.55
N GLY A 27 5.47 0.65 5.92
CA GLY A 27 5.91 1.40 4.76
C GLY A 27 6.02 0.50 3.53
N ILE A 28 5.12 0.64 2.57
CA ILE A 28 5.06 -0.23 1.39
C ILE A 28 5.32 0.58 0.12
N ALA A 29 6.20 0.08 -0.75
CA ALA A 29 6.42 0.61 -2.10
C ALA A 29 6.20 -0.48 -3.16
N GLY A 30 5.36 -0.22 -4.15
CA GLY A 30 5.15 -1.12 -5.31
C GLY A 30 6.33 -1.13 -6.26
N ASP A 31 6.96 0.04 -6.46
CA ASP A 31 8.00 0.31 -7.44
C ASP A 31 7.51 0.29 -8.90
N ALA A 32 7.91 -0.64 -9.76
CA ALA A 32 7.59 -0.59 -11.18
C ALA A 32 6.74 -1.78 -11.61
N GLY A 33 5.49 -1.55 -12.01
CA GLY A 33 4.55 -2.61 -12.35
C GLY A 33 3.12 -2.19 -12.02
N ASN A 34 2.16 -3.09 -12.19
CA ASN A 34 0.79 -2.88 -11.74
C ASN A 34 0.59 -3.62 -10.43
N ASP A 35 0.82 -2.92 -9.33
CA ASP A 35 0.95 -3.56 -8.03
C ASP A 35 -0.37 -3.66 -7.27
N ARG A 36 -0.44 -4.61 -6.34
CA ARG A 36 -1.47 -4.69 -5.30
C ARG A 36 -0.81 -4.60 -3.94
N ALA A 37 -1.08 -3.53 -3.19
CA ALA A 37 -0.57 -3.36 -1.84
C ALA A 37 -1.70 -3.15 -0.82
N SER A 38 -1.61 -3.82 0.34
CA SER A 38 -2.49 -3.62 1.50
C SER A 38 -1.65 -3.27 2.73
N GLY A 39 -2.04 -2.22 3.46
CA GLY A 39 -1.48 -1.87 4.78
C GLY A 39 -2.03 -2.75 5.91
N ASP A 40 -3.27 -3.22 5.75
CA ASP A 40 -3.98 -4.04 6.73
C ASP A 40 -4.28 -3.28 8.04
N ASP A 41 -3.72 -3.65 9.20
CA ASP A 41 -4.06 -3.02 10.49
C ASP A 41 -2.97 -2.02 10.92
N GLY A 42 -3.26 -0.72 10.96
CA GLY A 42 -2.29 0.26 11.46
C GLY A 42 -2.39 1.63 10.79
N ASN A 43 -1.35 2.45 10.91
CA ASN A 43 -1.29 3.72 10.17
C ASN A 43 -0.20 3.61 9.13
N ASP A 44 -0.59 3.25 7.92
CA ASP A 44 0.36 2.80 6.92
C ASP A 44 0.71 3.89 5.91
N THR A 45 1.86 3.74 5.27
CA THR A 45 2.27 4.57 4.14
C THR A 45 2.51 3.67 2.94
N LEU A 46 1.62 3.76 1.95
CA LEU A 46 1.66 2.97 0.72
C LEU A 46 2.00 3.88 -0.46
N ASN A 47 2.98 3.48 -1.27
CA ASN A 47 3.36 4.17 -2.50
C ASN A 47 3.33 3.20 -3.69
N GLY A 48 2.42 3.42 -4.64
CA GLY A 48 2.33 2.60 -5.85
C GLY A 48 3.46 2.84 -6.85
N CYS A 49 4.14 3.98 -6.79
CA CYS A 49 5.20 4.36 -7.73
C CYS A 49 4.72 4.36 -9.19
N ALA A 50 5.23 3.47 -10.05
CA ALA A 50 5.03 3.54 -11.50
C ALA A 50 4.19 2.37 -12.02
N GLY A 51 3.01 2.68 -12.53
CA GLY A 51 2.09 1.75 -13.16
C GLY A 51 0.67 1.96 -12.65
N ASN A 52 -0.20 0.98 -12.89
CA ASN A 52 -1.60 1.05 -12.48
C ASN A 52 -1.83 0.23 -11.21
N ASP A 53 -1.64 0.89 -10.08
CA ASP A 53 -1.61 0.22 -8.79
C ASP A 53 -2.97 0.20 -8.10
N THR A 54 -3.21 -0.86 -7.34
CA THR A 54 -4.32 -0.98 -6.39
C THR A 54 -3.75 -0.91 -4.98
N LEU A 55 -4.08 0.17 -4.26
CA LEU A 55 -3.59 0.41 -2.91
C LEU A 55 -4.78 0.38 -1.92
N ALA A 56 -4.68 -0.44 -0.88
CA ALA A 56 -5.64 -0.52 0.21
C ALA A 56 -4.95 -0.13 1.52
N GLY A 57 -5.42 0.95 2.17
CA GLY A 57 -4.87 1.37 3.45
C GLY A 57 -5.19 0.39 4.56
N GLY A 58 -6.43 -0.14 4.57
CA GLY A 58 -6.90 -1.01 5.63
C GLY A 58 -7.51 -0.20 6.77
N ALA A 59 -7.22 -0.60 8.01
CA ALA A 59 -7.77 -0.02 9.22
C ALA A 59 -6.77 0.93 9.89
N GLY A 60 -7.10 2.23 9.87
CA GLY A 60 -6.39 3.25 10.62
C GLY A 60 -6.28 4.53 9.83
N ARG A 61 -5.21 5.30 10.03
CA ARG A 61 -4.99 6.56 9.31
C ARG A 61 -3.83 6.41 8.34
N ASP A 62 -4.19 6.08 7.12
CA ASP A 62 -3.23 5.70 6.09
C ASP A 62 -2.90 6.86 5.15
N VAL A 63 -1.71 6.78 4.58
CA VAL A 63 -1.24 7.66 3.51
C VAL A 63 -1.02 6.80 2.27
N LEU A 64 -1.87 6.97 1.27
CA LEU A 64 -1.75 6.26 -0.01
C LEU A 64 -1.31 7.25 -1.08
N VAL A 65 -0.17 6.97 -1.71
CA VAL A 65 0.38 7.73 -2.83
C VAL A 65 0.32 6.85 -4.07
N GLY A 66 -0.60 7.16 -4.99
CA GLY A 66 -0.66 6.52 -6.29
C GLY A 66 0.33 7.10 -7.30
N SER A 67 0.40 6.50 -8.48
CA SER A 67 1.16 7.03 -9.60
C SER A 67 0.53 8.32 -10.17
N ALA A 68 1.37 9.23 -10.67
CA ALA A 68 0.92 10.46 -11.31
C ALA A 68 0.27 10.15 -12.67
N GLY A 69 -1.04 9.92 -12.68
CA GLY A 69 -1.81 9.84 -13.93
C GLY A 69 -2.87 8.74 -13.99
N ASN A 70 -2.90 7.82 -13.03
CA ASN A 70 -4.02 6.89 -12.91
C ASN A 70 -4.55 6.88 -11.49
N ALA A 71 -5.87 6.84 -11.39
CA ALA A 71 -6.54 6.74 -10.12
C ALA A 71 -6.10 5.41 -9.48
N ALA A 72 -5.13 5.47 -8.57
CA ALA A 72 -5.02 4.46 -7.53
C ALA A 72 -6.44 4.31 -6.99
N SER A 73 -7.02 3.13 -7.12
CA SER A 73 -8.30 2.79 -6.52
C SER A 73 -8.06 2.76 -5.01
N MET A 74 -7.91 3.96 -4.42
CA MET A 74 -7.70 4.18 -3.00
C MET A 74 -8.98 3.75 -2.32
N ALA A 75 -9.06 2.47 -1.96
CA ALA A 75 -10.02 1.98 -0.99
C ALA A 75 -9.58 2.46 0.39
N ALA A 76 -9.56 3.78 0.59
CA ALA A 76 -9.38 4.38 1.90
C ALA A 76 -10.71 4.24 2.64
N THR A 77 -10.93 3.09 3.28
CA THR A 77 -12.02 2.92 4.26
C THR A 77 -11.69 3.62 5.59
N GLY A 78 -11.19 4.87 5.51
CA GLY A 78 -11.01 5.76 6.65
C GLY A 78 -12.20 6.70 6.73
N ARG A 79 -13.18 6.37 7.57
CA ARG A 79 -14.37 7.19 7.80
C ARG A 79 -13.96 8.59 8.28
N MET A 80 -14.01 9.58 7.39
CA MET A 80 -13.92 10.99 7.77
C MET A 80 -15.05 11.29 8.76
N ARG A 81 -14.70 11.79 9.95
CA ARG A 81 -15.68 12.47 10.81
C ARG A 81 -15.94 13.87 10.27
#